data_AF-A0A0F0HGN0-F1
#
_entry.id   AF-A0A0F0HGN0-F1
#
_cell.length_a   1.000
_cell.length_b   1.000
_cell.length_c   1.000
_cell.angle_alpha   90.00
_cell.angle_beta   90.00
_cell.angle_gamma   90.00
#
_symmetry.space_group_name_H-M   'P 1'
#
loop_
_entity.id
_entity.type
_entity.pdbx_description
1 polymer ?
#
loop_
_entity_poly.entity_id
_entity_poly.type
_entity_poly.pdbx_seq_one_letter_code
_entity_poly.pdbx_strand_id
1 'polypeptide(L)'
;PQGVPVFAWKGETLEEYWWCTEQALTWPNGQTPAGADGSAGYAGPNMILDDGGDATLLIHKGVEFQKAGRVPDPSTADNDEFRIVLELLQQSTLNWTEVAATIKGVTEETTTGVHRLYEMHRDGKLLF
;
A
#
# COMPACT_ATOMS: atom_id res chain seq x y z
N PRO A 1 10.18 -24.57 -1.18
CA PRO A 1 10.57 -23.86 -2.43
C PRO A 1 11.60 -22.78 -2.12
N GLN A 2 12.50 -22.43 -3.05
CA GLN A 2 13.51 -21.35 -2.88
C GLN A 2 13.16 -20.13 -3.76
N GLY A 3 11.87 -19.79 -3.84
CA GLY A 3 11.37 -18.65 -4.61
C GLY A 3 11.15 -17.41 -3.75
N VAL A 4 10.48 -16.42 -4.32
CA VAL A 4 9.99 -15.23 -3.62
C VAL A 4 8.53 -15.42 -3.19
N PRO A 5 8.06 -14.71 -2.15
CA PRO A 5 6.64 -14.68 -1.82
C PRO A 5 5.82 -14.14 -3.01
N VAL A 6 4.75 -14.85 -3.36
CA VAL A 6 3.82 -14.47 -4.43
C VAL A 6 2.41 -14.72 -3.92
N PHE A 7 1.57 -13.70 -4.01
CA PHE A 7 0.16 -13.74 -3.67
C PHE A 7 -0.61 -13.34 -4.92
N ALA A 8 -0.90 -14.33 -5.77
CA ALA A 8 -1.63 -14.11 -7.02
C ALA A 8 -2.17 -15.44 -7.56
N TRP A 9 -3.39 -15.43 -8.09
CA TRP A 9 -3.95 -16.52 -8.88
C TRP A 9 -4.98 -16.02 -9.90
N LYS A 10 -5.26 -16.85 -10.91
CA LYS A 10 -6.26 -16.51 -11.92
C LYS A 10 -7.66 -16.71 -11.34
N GLY A 11 -8.49 -15.67 -11.41
CA GLY A 11 -9.90 -15.70 -10.99
C GLY A 11 -10.11 -15.30 -9.53
N GLU A 12 -9.26 -14.41 -9.01
CA GLU A 12 -9.46 -13.75 -7.72
C GLU A 12 -10.82 -13.04 -7.63
N THR A 13 -11.41 -13.02 -6.43
CA THR A 13 -12.42 -12.01 -6.08
C THR A 13 -11.77 -10.65 -5.80
N LEU A 14 -12.54 -9.58 -5.71
CA LEU A 14 -12.00 -8.26 -5.36
C LEU A 14 -11.40 -8.24 -3.94
N GLU A 15 -12.00 -8.96 -3.00
CA GLU A 15 -11.47 -9.11 -1.64
C GLU A 15 -10.13 -9.85 -1.63
N GLU A 16 -10.00 -10.91 -2.43
CA GLU A 16 -8.75 -11.66 -2.59
C GLU A 16 -7.66 -10.78 -3.23
N TYR A 17 -7.99 -10.00 -4.25
CA TYR A 17 -7.07 -9.07 -4.90
C TYR A 17 -6.50 -8.05 -3.89
N TRP A 18 -7.37 -7.37 -3.15
CA TRP A 18 -6.92 -6.37 -2.16
C TRP A 18 -6.16 -7.00 -0.99
N TRP A 19 -6.56 -8.22 -0.57
CA TRP A 19 -5.79 -9.01 0.39
C TRP A 19 -4.38 -9.31 -0.15
N CYS A 20 -4.25 -9.76 -1.40
CA CYS A 20 -2.96 -10.00 -2.04
C CYS A 20 -2.10 -8.73 -2.07
N THR A 21 -2.69 -7.57 -2.39
CA THR A 21 -2.00 -6.27 -2.35
C THR A 21 -1.45 -5.97 -0.95
N GLU A 22 -2.25 -6.15 0.10
CA GLU A 22 -1.76 -5.97 1.49
C GLU A 22 -0.66 -6.97 1.84
N GLN A 23 -0.79 -8.24 1.43
CA GLN A 23 0.27 -9.24 1.68
C GLN A 23 1.59 -8.86 1.00
N ALA A 24 1.55 -8.34 -0.23
CA ALA A 24 2.74 -7.88 -0.94
C ALA A 24 3.41 -6.68 -0.26
N LEU A 25 2.63 -5.84 0.41
CA LEU A 25 3.11 -4.70 1.21
C LEU A 25 3.53 -5.10 2.64
N THR A 26 3.16 -6.30 3.09
CA THR A 26 3.47 -6.81 4.42
C THR A 26 4.79 -7.57 4.42
N TRP A 27 5.84 -6.94 4.95
CA TRP A 27 7.16 -7.55 5.04
C TRP A 27 7.37 -8.17 6.43
N PRO A 28 7.86 -9.43 6.51
CA PRO A 28 7.98 -10.13 7.78
C PRO A 28 9.04 -9.48 8.68
N ASN A 29 8.56 -8.97 9.83
CA ASN A 29 9.28 -8.38 10.97
C ASN A 29 10.18 -7.18 10.62
N GLY A 30 10.19 -6.15 11.48
CA GLY A 30 11.14 -5.02 11.48
C GLY A 30 12.62 -5.45 11.65
N GLN A 31 13.09 -6.30 10.74
CA GLN A 31 14.35 -7.02 10.65
C GLN A 31 14.68 -7.25 9.16
N THR A 32 14.47 -6.25 8.31
CA THR A 32 15.50 -6.08 7.28
C THR A 32 16.83 -5.94 8.05
N PRO A 33 17.95 -6.50 7.55
CA PRO A 33 19.26 -6.09 8.06
C PRO A 33 19.27 -4.57 8.09
N ALA A 34 19.92 -4.00 9.11
CA ALA A 34 20.07 -2.56 9.17
C ALA A 34 20.46 -2.03 7.78
N GLY A 35 19.99 -0.83 7.41
CA GLY A 35 20.54 -0.17 6.24
C GLY A 35 22.07 -0.25 6.28
N ALA A 36 22.76 -0.16 5.15
CA ALA A 36 24.24 -0.19 5.15
C ALA A 36 24.88 0.87 6.10
N ASP A 37 24.07 1.80 6.61
CA ASP A 37 24.34 2.85 7.59
C ASP A 37 23.95 2.53 9.07
N GLY A 38 23.35 1.38 9.36
CA GLY A 38 22.95 0.99 10.72
C GLY A 38 21.52 1.37 11.14
N SER A 39 20.65 1.86 10.25
CA SER A 39 19.26 2.21 10.59
C SER A 39 18.41 0.97 10.97
N ALA A 40 17.48 1.11 11.91
CA ALA A 40 16.56 0.04 12.31
C ALA A 40 15.76 -0.54 11.12
N GLY A 41 15.41 -1.83 11.19
CA GLY A 41 14.75 -2.56 10.11
C GLY A 41 13.41 -1.94 9.70
N TYR A 42 13.11 -1.97 8.41
CA TYR A 42 11.93 -1.34 7.82
C TYR A 42 10.64 -2.11 8.18
N ALA A 43 9.57 -1.39 8.52
CA ALA A 43 8.23 -1.94 8.78
C ALA A 43 7.43 -2.25 7.48
N GLY A 44 8.07 -2.16 6.32
CA GLY A 44 7.45 -2.30 5.00
C GLY A 44 8.51 -2.29 3.88
N PRO A 45 8.08 -2.29 2.60
CA PRO A 45 8.98 -2.22 1.45
C PRO A 45 9.79 -0.91 1.44
N ASN A 46 10.95 -0.92 0.80
CA ASN A 46 11.76 0.29 0.60
C ASN A 46 11.61 0.92 -0.81
N MET A 47 10.94 0.22 -1.72
CA MET A 47 10.66 0.63 -3.10
C MET A 47 9.34 -0.04 -3.52
N ILE A 48 8.59 0.62 -4.40
CA ILE A 48 7.40 0.06 -5.04
C ILE A 48 7.62 -0.01 -6.55
N LEU A 49 7.22 -1.13 -7.16
CA LEU A 49 7.02 -1.24 -8.60
C LEU A 49 5.52 -1.48 -8.79
N ASP A 50 4.84 -0.49 -9.36
CA ASP A 50 3.39 -0.42 -9.44
C ASP A 50 2.92 -0.43 -10.91
N ASP A 51 1.72 -0.95 -11.12
CA ASP A 51 1.03 -0.98 -12.41
C ASP A 51 -0.45 -0.68 -12.14
N GLY A 52 -0.86 0.56 -12.44
CA GLY A 52 -2.20 1.07 -12.18
C GLY A 52 -2.31 1.87 -10.88
N GLY A 53 -1.32 1.80 -10.00
CA GLY A 53 -1.18 2.66 -8.83
C GLY A 53 -1.92 2.19 -7.57
N ASP A 54 -2.37 0.93 -7.52
CA ASP A 54 -3.22 0.43 -6.42
C ASP A 54 -2.42 0.16 -5.14
N ALA A 55 -1.18 -0.32 -5.25
CA ALA A 55 -0.29 -0.44 -4.08
C ALA A 55 0.00 0.94 -3.48
N THR A 56 0.30 1.91 -4.35
CA THR A 56 0.51 3.30 -3.97
C THR A 56 -0.74 3.90 -3.33
N LEU A 57 -1.92 3.70 -3.91
CA LEU A 57 -3.20 4.17 -3.38
C LEU A 57 -3.48 3.62 -1.98
N LEU A 58 -3.28 2.31 -1.78
CA LEU A 58 -3.56 1.66 -0.51
C LEU A 58 -2.70 2.26 0.62
N ILE A 59 -1.40 2.48 0.37
CA ILE A 59 -0.51 3.12 1.33
C ILE A 59 -0.96 4.55 1.64
N HIS A 60 -1.26 5.35 0.62
CA HIS A 60 -1.66 6.74 0.81
C HIS A 60 -2.97 6.85 1.61
N LYS A 61 -3.94 5.97 1.33
CA LYS A 61 -5.22 5.91 2.06
C LYS A 61 -5.04 5.41 3.49
N GLY A 62 -4.21 4.38 3.71
CA GLY A 62 -3.85 3.93 5.05
C GLY A 62 -3.25 5.07 5.89
N VAL A 63 -2.31 5.84 5.34
CA VAL A 63 -1.72 7.01 6.01
C VAL A 63 -2.74 8.11 6.26
N GLU A 64 -3.58 8.44 5.27
CA GLU A 64 -4.65 9.44 5.39
C GLU A 64 -5.56 9.11 6.57
N PHE A 65 -6.07 7.89 6.64
CA PHE A 65 -7.03 7.47 7.65
C PHE A 65 -6.39 7.23 9.02
N GLN A 66 -5.15 6.75 9.07
CA GLN A 66 -4.41 6.65 10.32
C GLN A 66 -4.17 8.05 10.93
N LYS A 67 -3.81 9.06 10.12
CA LYS A 67 -3.68 10.45 10.57
C LYS A 67 -5.02 11.06 11.00
N ALA A 68 -6.11 10.68 10.33
CA ALA A 68 -7.47 11.08 10.72
C ALA A 68 -7.99 10.36 11.99
N GLY A 69 -7.27 9.32 12.45
CA GLY A 69 -7.61 8.52 13.63
C GLY A 69 -8.75 7.52 13.42
N ARG A 70 -9.26 7.39 12.19
CA ARG A 70 -10.30 6.41 11.82
C ARG A 70 -10.36 6.20 10.31
N VAL A 71 -10.68 4.98 9.91
CA VAL A 71 -11.11 4.66 8.55
C VAL A 71 -12.61 5.00 8.41
N PRO A 72 -13.06 5.62 7.30
CA PRO A 72 -14.48 5.83 7.02
C PRO A 72 -15.32 4.55 7.09
N ASP A 73 -16.63 4.70 7.28
CA ASP A 73 -17.56 3.57 7.24
C ASP A 73 -17.67 3.05 5.79
N PRO A 74 -17.51 1.74 5.52
CA PRO A 74 -17.58 1.19 4.17
C PRO A 74 -18.88 1.48 3.43
N SER A 75 -19.99 1.69 4.15
CA SER A 75 -21.28 2.06 3.55
C SER A 75 -21.28 3.44 2.89
N THR A 76 -20.24 4.25 3.12
CA THR A 76 -20.05 5.56 2.51
C THR A 76 -19.19 5.53 1.24
N ALA A 77 -18.73 4.35 0.81
CA ALA A 77 -17.89 4.21 -0.36
C ALA A 77 -18.63 4.57 -1.66
N ASP A 78 -17.92 5.20 -2.60
CA ASP A 78 -18.45 5.58 -3.90
C ASP A 78 -18.68 4.39 -4.85
N ASN A 79 -18.01 3.26 -4.60
CA ASN A 79 -18.15 2.03 -5.37
C ASN A 79 -17.77 0.79 -4.55
N ASP A 80 -18.09 -0.39 -5.09
CA ASP A 80 -17.88 -1.67 -4.40
C ASP A 80 -16.41 -1.97 -4.11
N GLU A 81 -15.49 -1.57 -5.00
CA GLU A 81 -14.06 -1.81 -4.82
C GLU A 81 -13.50 -0.94 -3.68
N PHE A 82 -13.88 0.34 -3.63
CA PHE A 82 -13.46 1.23 -2.56
C PHE A 82 -14.10 0.84 -1.22
N ARG A 83 -15.31 0.27 -1.21
CA ARG A 83 -15.90 -0.35 -0.01
C ARG A 83 -14.99 -1.44 0.54
N ILE A 84 -14.46 -2.32 -0.33
CA ILE A 84 -13.55 -3.40 0.05
C ILE A 84 -12.22 -2.83 0.58
N VAL A 85 -11.68 -1.77 -0.03
CA VAL A 85 -10.49 -1.06 0.48
C VAL A 85 -10.74 -0.51 1.89
N LEU A 86 -11.90 0.10 2.15
CA LEU A 86 -12.24 0.59 3.49
C LEU A 86 -12.38 -0.56 4.51
N GLU A 87 -13.00 -1.67 4.13
CA GLU A 87 -13.11 -2.87 4.97
C GLU A 87 -11.75 -3.47 5.30
N LEU A 88 -10.86 -3.55 4.31
CA LEU A 88 -9.48 -4.01 4.51
C LEU A 88 -8.72 -3.07 5.44
N LEU A 89 -8.75 -1.76 5.20
CA LEU A 89 -8.03 -0.79 6.03
C LEU A 89 -8.56 -0.74 7.48
N GLN A 90 -9.85 -1.04 7.70
CA GLN A 90 -10.39 -1.18 9.06
C GLN A 90 -9.85 -2.40 9.81
N GLN A 91 -9.50 -3.47 9.09
CA GLN A 91 -9.00 -4.73 9.66
C GLN A 91 -7.47 -4.82 9.65
N SER A 92 -6.82 -3.99 8.85
CA SER A 92 -5.37 -3.95 8.71
C SER A 92 -4.68 -3.69 10.05
N THR A 93 -3.61 -4.44 10.30
CA THR A 93 -2.76 -4.28 11.49
C THR A 93 -1.47 -3.51 11.19
N LEU A 94 -1.26 -3.09 9.94
CA LEU A 94 -0.07 -2.36 9.53
C LEU A 94 -0.07 -0.94 10.08
N ASN A 95 1.11 -0.48 10.49
CA ASN A 95 1.35 0.94 10.71
C ASN A 95 1.68 1.58 9.36
N TRP A 96 0.64 2.02 8.64
CA TRP A 96 0.76 2.61 7.30
C TRP A 96 1.67 3.84 7.26
N THR A 97 1.74 4.61 8.35
CA THR A 97 2.67 5.75 8.45
C THR A 97 4.13 5.30 8.49
N GLU A 98 4.44 4.23 9.23
CA GLU A 98 5.79 3.66 9.22
C GLU A 98 6.11 3.02 7.87
N VAL A 99 5.18 2.25 7.29
CA VAL A 99 5.33 1.66 5.94
C VAL A 99 5.65 2.75 4.91
N ALA A 100 4.89 3.85 4.87
CA ALA A 100 5.16 4.93 3.93
C ALA A 100 6.53 5.58 4.15
N ALA A 101 6.99 5.69 5.40
CA ALA A 101 8.28 6.28 5.73
C ALA A 101 9.48 5.41 5.31
N THR A 102 9.28 4.12 5.05
CA THR A 102 10.36 3.23 4.57
C THR A 102 10.59 3.32 3.07
N ILE A 103 9.59 3.80 2.32
CA ILE A 103 9.60 3.83 0.86
C ILE A 103 10.42 5.02 0.36
N LYS A 104 11.37 4.74 -0.52
CA LYS A 104 12.24 5.75 -1.17
C LYS A 104 11.69 6.27 -2.49
N GLY A 105 10.69 5.58 -3.04
CA GLY A 105 10.01 5.96 -4.27
C GLY A 105 9.23 4.80 -4.89
N VAL A 106 8.45 5.14 -5.90
CA VAL A 106 7.68 4.22 -6.74
C VAL A 106 8.06 4.39 -8.21
N THR A 107 8.15 3.28 -8.94
CA THR A 107 8.14 3.28 -10.41
C THR A 107 6.77 2.78 -10.88
N GLU A 108 6.13 3.53 -11.77
CA GLU A 108 4.79 3.23 -12.26
C GLU A 108 4.83 2.90 -13.77
N GLU A 109 4.15 1.81 -14.15
CA GLU A 109 4.20 1.25 -15.50
C GLU A 109 3.15 1.88 -16.44
N THR A 110 1.93 2.12 -15.95
CA THR A 110 0.81 2.50 -16.83
C THR A 110 0.44 3.97 -16.77
N THR A 111 -0.21 4.44 -17.84
CA THR A 111 -0.71 5.81 -17.93
C THR A 111 -1.76 6.12 -16.85
N THR A 112 -2.59 5.14 -16.48
CA THR A 112 -3.61 5.30 -15.44
C THR A 112 -2.97 5.56 -14.07
N GLY A 113 -1.97 4.75 -13.68
CA GLY A 113 -1.25 4.98 -12.44
C GLY A 113 -0.47 6.30 -12.44
N VAL A 114 0.15 6.66 -13.57
CA VAL A 114 0.84 7.96 -13.72
C VAL A 114 -0.13 9.14 -13.53
N HIS A 115 -1.36 9.05 -14.03
CA HIS A 115 -2.37 10.08 -13.78
C HIS A 115 -2.69 10.24 -12.29
N ARG A 116 -2.86 9.13 -11.56
CA ARG A 116 -3.07 9.15 -10.10
C ARG A 116 -1.88 9.79 -9.37
N LEU A 117 -0.64 9.48 -9.77
CA LEU A 117 0.57 10.10 -9.22
C LEU A 117 0.59 11.62 -9.45
N TYR A 118 0.23 12.10 -10.65
CA TYR A 118 0.14 13.54 -10.93
C TYR A 118 -0.93 14.24 -10.10
N GLU A 119 -2.10 13.62 -9.90
CA GLU A 119 -3.15 14.16 -9.05
C GLU A 119 -2.69 14.29 -7.59
N MET A 120 -2.05 13.24 -7.06
CA MET A 120 -1.47 13.27 -5.70
C MET A 120 -0.36 14.32 -5.58
N HIS A 121 0.51 14.45 -6.57
CA HIS A 121 1.56 15.46 -6.59
C HIS A 121 0.98 16.89 -6.63
N ARG A 122 0.03 17.14 -7.54
CA ARG A 122 -0.68 18.43 -7.67
C ARG A 122 -1.35 18.84 -6.36
N ASP A 123 -1.97 17.89 -5.67
CA ASP A 123 -2.70 18.13 -4.44
C ASP A 123 -1.79 18.15 -3.19
N GLY A 124 -0.47 17.98 -3.35
CA GLY A 124 0.49 17.94 -2.25
C GLY A 124 0.34 16.73 -1.33
N LYS A 125 -0.24 15.63 -1.84
CA LYS A 125 -0.55 14.40 -1.11
C LYS A 125 0.43 13.26 -1.37
N LEU A 126 1.27 13.35 -2.41
CA LEU A 126 2.27 12.32 -2.73
C LEU A 126 3.31 12.21 -1.60
N LEU A 127 3.43 11.03 -0.99
CA LEU A 127 4.23 10.80 0.22
C LEU A 127 5.71 10.51 -0.03
N PHE A 128 6.04 9.93 -1.19
CA PHE A 128 7.38 9.47 -1.59
C PHE A 128 7.58 9.60 -3.10
#